data_AF-A0A438ILB3-F1
#
_entry.id   AF-A0A438ILB3-F1
#
_cell.length_a   1.000
_cell.length_b   1.000
_cell.length_c   1.000
_cell.angle_alpha   90.00
_cell.angle_beta   90.00
_cell.angle_gamma   90.00
#
_symmetry.space_group_name_H-M   'P 1'
#
loop_
_entity.id
_entity.type
_entity.pdbx_description
1 polymer ?
#
loop_
_entity_poly.entity_id
_entity_poly.type
_entity_poly.pdbx_seq_one_letter_code
_entity_poly.pdbx_strand_id
1 'polypeptide(L)'
;MSVEVLDGATIVSFVEDEEAFMHFGIDVKEIQMSLLSLRLLFVKFDHDANGAVDLEEFRKETKQMMLAMANGLGFLLFQMVLEEDSFLKKAVQREAIKMDA
;
A
#
# COMPACT_ATOMS: atom_id res chain seq x y z
N MET A 1 -15.94 -0.39 9.22
CA MET A 1 -14.52 -0.86 9.26
C MET A 1 -14.56 -2.36 9.40
N SER A 2 -13.92 -3.12 8.51
CA SER A 2 -13.88 -4.60 8.54
C SER A 2 -12.45 -5.12 8.65
N VAL A 3 -12.27 -6.25 9.32
CA VAL A 3 -10.98 -6.96 9.32
C VAL A 3 -10.94 -7.83 8.08
N GLU A 4 -10.06 -7.49 7.14
CA GLU A 4 -9.83 -8.27 5.92
C GLU A 4 -8.48 -8.97 6.01
N VAL A 5 -8.38 -10.13 5.38
CA VAL A 5 -7.13 -10.85 5.23
C VAL A 5 -6.50 -10.46 3.90
N LEU A 6 -5.29 -9.89 3.95
CA LEU A 6 -4.51 -9.55 2.77
C LEU A 6 -3.41 -10.59 2.56
N ASP A 7 -3.36 -11.17 1.36
CA ASP A 7 -2.27 -12.03 0.90
C ASP A 7 -1.37 -11.28 -0.10
N GLY A 8 -0.21 -11.88 -0.41
CA GLY A 8 0.75 -11.29 -1.34
C GLY A 8 0.17 -11.10 -2.75
N ALA A 9 -0.67 -12.02 -3.22
CA ALA A 9 -1.27 -11.94 -4.55
C ALA A 9 -2.23 -10.74 -4.68
N THR A 10 -3.05 -10.49 -3.66
CA THR A 10 -3.97 -9.35 -3.61
C THR A 10 -3.21 -8.03 -3.57
N ILE A 11 -2.11 -7.97 -2.79
CA ILE A 11 -1.26 -6.77 -2.73
C ILE A 11 -0.61 -6.52 -4.10
N VAL A 12 -0.11 -7.54 -4.78
CA VAL A 12 0.45 -7.40 -6.14
C VAL A 12 -0.62 -6.91 -7.12
N SER A 13 -1.80 -7.54 -7.16
CA SER A 13 -2.88 -7.12 -8.06
C SER A 13 -3.36 -5.70 -7.78
N PHE A 14 -3.37 -5.26 -6.52
CA PHE A 14 -3.69 -3.88 -6.16
C PHE A 14 -2.60 -2.90 -6.65
N VAL A 15 -1.34 -3.25 -6.43
CA VAL A 15 -0.18 -2.45 -6.82
C VAL A 15 -0.04 -2.31 -8.34
N GLU A 16 -0.49 -3.32 -9.10
CA GLU A 16 -0.52 -3.31 -10.55
C GLU A 16 -1.70 -2.52 -11.14
N ASP A 17 -2.76 -2.29 -10.37
CA ASP A 17 -3.91 -1.46 -10.78
C ASP A 17 -3.55 0.03 -10.64
N GLU A 18 -3.03 0.64 -11.72
CA GLU A 18 -2.54 2.02 -11.70
C GLU A 18 -3.61 3.05 -11.34
N GLU A 19 -4.86 2.84 -11.79
CA GLU A 19 -5.98 3.74 -11.46
C GLU A 19 -6.30 3.69 -9.96
N ALA A 20 -6.40 2.48 -9.39
CA ALA A 20 -6.65 2.33 -7.95
C ALA A 20 -5.47 2.84 -7.11
N PHE A 21 -4.22 2.60 -7.55
CA PHE A 21 -3.02 3.04 -6.85
C PHE A 21 -2.82 4.55 -6.93
N MET A 22 -3.22 5.21 -8.02
CA MET A 22 -3.15 6.67 -8.14
C MET A 22 -4.03 7.41 -7.12
N HIS A 23 -5.12 6.79 -6.67
CA HIS A 23 -5.98 7.34 -5.63
C HIS A 23 -5.65 6.85 -4.22
N PHE A 24 -4.61 6.02 -4.08
CA PHE A 24 -4.16 5.50 -2.80
C PHE A 24 -3.36 6.57 -2.02
N GLY A 25 -3.67 6.74 -0.73
CA GLY A 25 -2.95 7.67 0.16
C GLY A 25 -3.49 9.11 0.16
N ILE A 26 -4.46 9.45 -0.70
CA ILE A 26 -5.03 10.80 -0.79
C ILE A 26 -6.01 11.11 0.37
N ASP A 27 -6.68 10.09 0.93
CA ASP A 27 -7.64 10.21 2.05
C ASP A 27 -7.02 9.92 3.43
N VAL A 28 -5.69 10.01 3.57
CA VAL A 28 -5.00 9.71 4.83
C VAL A 28 -5.21 10.85 5.83
N LYS A 29 -6.08 10.62 6.83
CA LYS A 29 -6.40 11.61 7.86
C LYS A 29 -5.35 11.78 8.95
N GLU A 30 -4.50 10.79 9.21
CA GLU A 30 -3.33 10.91 10.10
C GLU A 30 -2.54 9.58 10.13
N ILE A 31 -1.22 9.61 10.01
CA ILE A 31 -0.34 8.46 10.25
C ILE A 31 0.37 8.68 11.59
N GLN A 32 0.10 7.84 12.59
CA GLN A 32 0.78 7.89 13.90
C GLN A 32 2.19 7.29 13.86
N MET A 33 3.05 7.80 12.97
CA MET A 33 4.48 7.45 12.95
C MET A 33 5.28 8.50 13.70
N SER A 34 6.34 8.07 14.41
CA SER A 34 7.22 9.03 15.09
C SER A 34 7.92 9.95 14.08
N LEU A 35 8.15 11.22 14.43
CA LEU A 35 8.82 12.19 13.56
C LEU A 35 10.21 11.71 13.10
N LEU A 36 10.90 10.91 13.91
CA LEU A 36 12.19 10.30 13.56
C LEU A 36 12.03 9.22 12.50
N SER A 37 11.01 8.38 12.62
CA SER A 37 10.66 7.36 11.63
C SER A 37 10.24 8.01 10.31
N LEU A 38 9.46 9.09 10.39
CA LEU A 38 9.00 9.84 9.21
C LEU A 38 10.18 10.52 8.51
N ARG A 39 11.11 11.13 9.27
CA ARG A 39 12.31 11.75 8.72
C ARG A 39 13.24 10.74 8.03
N LEU A 40 13.39 9.54 8.60
CA LEU A 40 14.17 8.46 7.99
C LEU A 40 13.49 7.92 6.72
N LEU A 41 12.16 7.84 6.71
CA LEU A 41 11.37 7.46 5.54
C LEU A 41 11.55 8.49 4.41
N PHE A 42 11.52 9.78 4.75
CA PHE A 42 11.67 10.88 3.79
C PHE A 42 13.02 10.83 3.08
N VAL A 43 14.12 10.66 3.82
CA VAL A 43 15.48 10.52 3.25
C VAL A 43 15.62 9.28 2.35
N LYS A 44 14.80 8.25 2.58
CA LYS A 44 14.80 7.05 1.74
C LYS A 44 14.00 7.23 0.45
N PHE A 45 13.02 8.12 0.46
CA PHE A 45 12.13 8.39 -0.66
C PHE A 45 12.67 9.48 -1.60
N ASP A 46 13.38 10.46 -1.05
CA ASP A 46 14.06 11.54 -1.77
C ASP A 46 15.31 10.99 -2.48
N HIS A 47 15.14 10.53 -3.72
CA HIS A 47 16.18 9.85 -4.50
C HIS A 47 17.14 10.83 -5.16
N ASP A 48 16.65 12.01 -5.52
CA ASP A 48 17.46 13.06 -6.11
C ASP A 48 18.11 13.97 -5.05
N ALA A 49 17.80 13.75 -3.77
CA ALA A 49 18.28 14.49 -2.62
C ALA A 49 17.96 15.99 -2.70
N ASN A 50 16.85 16.35 -3.35
CA ASN A 50 16.42 17.75 -3.50
C ASN A 50 15.77 18.30 -2.21
N GLY A 51 15.55 17.44 -1.20
CA GLY A 51 14.98 17.80 0.09
C GLY A 51 13.45 17.75 0.12
N ALA A 52 12.81 17.32 -0.96
CA ALA A 52 11.39 17.04 -1.10
C ALA A 52 11.20 15.62 -1.64
N VAL A 53 10.01 15.07 -1.45
CA VAL A 53 9.61 13.81 -2.10
C VAL A 53 8.55 14.18 -3.12
N ASP A 54 8.83 13.96 -4.39
CA ASP A 54 7.83 14.20 -5.43
C ASP A 54 6.82 13.04 -5.54
N LEU A 55 5.76 13.25 -6.32
CA LEU A 55 4.70 12.26 -6.48
C LEU A 55 5.23 10.96 -7.12
N GLU A 56 6.18 11.05 -8.04
CA GLU A 56 6.75 9.89 -8.73
C GLU A 56 7.65 9.09 -7.79
N GLU A 57 8.50 9.76 -7.01
CA GLU A 57 9.34 9.16 -5.97
C GLU A 57 8.49 8.46 -4.89
N PHE A 58 7.48 9.17 -4.37
CA PHE A 58 6.54 8.60 -3.41
C PHE A 58 5.83 7.38 -3.97
N ARG A 59 5.36 7.47 -5.22
CA ARG A 59 4.68 6.37 -5.90
C ARG A 59 5.62 5.18 -6.05
N LYS A 60 6.84 5.40 -6.54
CA LYS A 60 7.81 4.34 -6.82
C LYS A 60 8.23 3.61 -5.55
N GLU A 61 8.59 4.32 -4.49
CA GLU A 61 8.98 3.67 -3.23
C GLU A 61 7.81 3.01 -2.52
N THR A 62 6.63 3.63 -2.51
CA THR A 62 5.44 3.00 -1.93
C THR A 62 5.08 1.73 -2.68
N LYS A 63 5.19 1.74 -4.01
CA LYS A 63 4.99 0.57 -4.88
C LYS A 63 6.01 -0.52 -4.55
N GLN A 64 7.29 -0.18 -4.49
CA GLN A 64 8.37 -1.13 -4.18
C GLN A 64 8.24 -1.70 -2.76
N MET A 65 7.86 -0.89 -1.77
CA MET A 65 7.63 -1.36 -0.40
C MET A 65 6.44 -2.32 -0.35
N MET A 66 5.33 -2.01 -1.01
CA MET A 66 4.19 -2.92 -1.10
C MET A 66 4.52 -4.21 -1.84
N LEU A 67 5.29 -4.13 -2.93
CA LEU A 67 5.75 -5.31 -3.67
C LEU A 67 6.72 -6.16 -2.83
N ALA A 68 7.62 -5.51 -2.09
CA ALA A 68 8.55 -6.18 -1.18
C ALA A 68 7.82 -6.83 0.00
N MET A 69 6.76 -6.20 0.51
CA MET A 69 5.86 -6.82 1.48
C MET A 69 5.18 -8.04 0.84
N ALA A 70 4.57 -7.91 -0.34
CA ALA A 70 3.94 -9.04 -1.02
C ALA A 70 4.91 -10.22 -1.30
N ASN A 71 6.12 -9.90 -1.77
CA ASN A 71 7.15 -10.89 -2.09
C ASN A 71 7.82 -11.47 -0.82
N GLY A 72 7.99 -10.66 0.22
CA GLY A 72 8.58 -11.06 1.49
C GLY A 72 7.60 -11.78 2.43
N LEU A 73 6.30 -11.63 2.20
CA LEU A 73 5.28 -12.26 3.02
C LEU A 73 5.11 -13.76 2.77
N GLY A 74 5.42 -14.26 1.57
CA GLY A 74 5.02 -15.63 1.22
C GLY A 74 3.52 -15.85 1.53
N PHE A 75 3.18 -16.93 2.24
CA PHE A 75 1.81 -17.27 2.66
C PHE A 75 1.31 -16.52 3.94
N LEU A 76 2.03 -15.51 4.43
CA LEU A 76 1.64 -14.84 5.68
C LEU A 76 0.47 -13.89 5.44
N LEU A 77 -0.67 -14.29 6.00
CA LEU A 77 -1.93 -13.57 6.05
C LEU A 77 -1.80 -12.42 7.07
N PHE A 78 -1.78 -11.17 6.59
CA PHE A 78 -1.95 -10.02 7.49
C PHE A 78 -3.43 -9.70 7.62
N GLN A 79 -3.96 -9.77 8.84
CA GLN A 79 -5.26 -9.21 9.16
C GLN A 79 -5.13 -7.69 9.28
N MET A 80 -5.86 -6.96 8.45
CA MET A 80 -5.84 -5.50 8.43
C MET A 80 -7.26 -4.97 8.62
N VAL A 81 -7.41 -3.93 9.45
CA VAL A 81 -8.66 -3.20 9.58
C VAL A 81 -8.75 -2.21 8.43
N LEU A 82 -9.70 -2.44 7.52
CA LEU A 82 -9.94 -1.60 6.36
C LEU A 82 -11.24 -0.81 6.53
N GLU A 83 -11.24 0.42 6.02
CA GLU A 83 -12.45 1.22 5.90
C GLU A 83 -13.35 0.66 4.78
N GLU A 84 -14.67 0.90 4.90
CA GLU A 84 -15.68 0.23 4.07
C GLU A 84 -15.61 0.57 2.57
N ASP A 85 -14.98 1.69 2.22
CA ASP A 85 -14.80 2.15 0.84
C ASP A 85 -13.33 2.24 0.40
N SER A 86 -12.40 1.72 1.21
CA SER A 86 -10.97 1.77 0.89
C SER A 86 -10.62 0.95 -0.36
N PHE A 87 -9.64 1.43 -1.14
CA PHE A 87 -9.20 0.75 -2.35
C PHE A 87 -8.64 -0.65 -2.08
N LEU A 88 -7.97 -0.86 -0.94
CA LEU A 88 -7.49 -2.18 -0.51
C LEU A 88 -8.66 -3.14 -0.24
N LYS A 89 -9.78 -2.68 0.33
CA LYS A 89 -10.95 -3.53 0.56
C LYS A 89 -11.58 -3.97 -0.76
N LYS A 90 -11.66 -3.07 -1.73
CA LYS A 90 -12.14 -3.39 -3.09
C LYS A 90 -11.23 -4.39 -3.79
N ALA A 91 -9.90 -4.29 -3.60
CA ALA A 91 -8.94 -5.25 -4.15
C ALA A 91 -9.13 -6.66 -3.55
N VAL A 92 -9.30 -6.77 -2.23
CA VAL A 92 -9.60 -8.05 -1.55
C VAL A 92 -10.89 -8.66 -2.08
N GLN A 93 -11.96 -7.87 -2.20
CA GLN A 93 -13.23 -8.34 -2.73
C GLN A 93 -13.12 -8.83 -4.17
N ARG A 94 -12.33 -8.14 -5.02
CA ARG A 94 -12.09 -8.55 -6.41
C ARG A 94 -11.38 -9.91 -6.50
N GLU A 95 -10.39 -10.15 -5.65
CA GLU A 95 -9.69 -11.44 -5.60
C GLU A 95 -10.57 -12.56 -5.02
N ALA A 96 -11.38 -12.28 -3.99
CA ALA A 96 -12.34 -13.25 -3.48
C ALA A 96 -13.33 -13.71 -4.56
N ILE A 97 -13.85 -12.79 -5.38
CA ILE A 97 -14.77 -13.11 -6.49
C ILE A 97 -14.07 -13.95 -7.58
N LYS A 98 -12.76 -13.77 -7.81
CA LYS A 98 -12.00 -14.62 -8.76
C LYS A 98 -11.82 -16.05 -8.25
N MET A 99 -11.78 -16.27 -6.94
CA MET A 99 -11.61 -17.62 -6.36
C MET A 99 -12.91 -18.44 -6.34
N ASP A 100 -14.07 -17.77 -6.42
CA ASP A 100 -15.41 -18.38 -6.43
C ASP A 100 -15.95 -18.69 -7.85
N ALA A 101 -15.21 -18.34 -8.91
CA ALA A 101 -15.58 -18.54 -10.32
C ALA A 101 -14.78 -19.68 -10.98
#